data_AF-A0A2X0MPF9-F1
#
_entry.id   AF-A0A2X0MPF9-F1
#
_cell.length_a   1.000
_cell.length_b   1.000
_cell.length_c   1.000
_cell.angle_alpha   90.00
_cell.angle_beta   90.00
_cell.angle_gamma   90.00
#
_symmetry.space_group_name_H-M   'P 1'
#
loop_
_entity.id
_entity.type
_entity.pdbx_description
1 polymer ?
#
loop_
_entity_poly.entity_id
_entity_poly.type
_entity_poly.pdbx_seq_one_letter_code
_entity_poly.pdbx_strand_id
1 'polypeptide(L)' 'MPKNQHVSGNNVIQTKGDGNQVTKDYNAVLNGYNGLYNNPQQPQQKDYAQAQAHQLGQQYHAQHQGSNSAQGKR' A
#
# COMPACT_ATOMS: atom_id res chain seq x y z
N MET A 1 -0.45 14.80 2.84
CA MET A 1 0.27 14.16 3.96
C MET A 1 1.39 13.31 3.37
N PRO A 2 2.60 13.30 3.96
CA PRO A 2 3.68 12.45 3.45
C PRO A 2 3.26 10.99 3.53
N LYS A 3 3.59 10.23 2.48
CA LYS A 3 3.29 8.80 2.39
C LYS A 3 4.32 8.06 3.25
N ASN A 4 4.02 7.89 4.53
CA ASN A 4 4.84 7.13 5.47
C ASN A 4 4.89 5.63 5.17
N GLN A 5 4.39 5.17 4.02
CA GLN A 5 4.49 3.78 3.58
C GLN A 5 4.61 3.67 2.06
N HIS A 6 5.33 2.65 1.61
CA HIS A 6 5.47 2.31 0.20
C HIS A 6 5.61 0.80 -0.01
N VAL A 7 5.21 0.33 -1.20
CA VAL A 7 5.46 -1.06 -1.62
C VAL A 7 6.93 -1.23 -2.02
N SER A 8 7.51 -2.40 -1.73
CA SER A 8 8.82 -2.85 -2.18
C SER A 8 8.77 -4.37 -2.42
N GLY A 9 8.73 -4.76 -3.69
CA GLY A 9 8.53 -6.15 -4.10
C GLY A 9 7.16 -6.68 -3.64
N ASN A 10 7.18 -7.66 -2.73
CA ASN A 10 5.98 -8.24 -2.13
C ASN A 10 5.70 -7.70 -0.71
N ASN A 11 6.42 -6.66 -0.30
CA ASN A 11 6.32 -6.09 1.03
C ASN A 11 5.83 -4.64 0.99
N VAL A 12 5.34 -4.15 2.13
CA VAL A 12 5.07 -2.75 2.41
C VAL A 12 6.03 -2.31 3.51
N ILE A 13 6.81 -1.27 3.23
CA ILE A 13 7.71 -0.63 4.19
C ILE A 13 7.01 0.59 4.73
N GLN A 14 6.81 0.64 6.04
CA GLN A 14 6.18 1.76 6.75
C GLN A 14 7.18 2.43 7.69
N THR A 15 7.38 3.73 7.55
CA THR A 15 8.18 4.57 8.44
C THR A 15 7.27 5.15 9.54
N LYS A 16 7.57 4.79 10.79
CA LYS A 16 6.89 5.30 11.98
C LYS A 16 7.34 6.72 12.33
N GLY A 17 6.63 7.35 13.28
CA GLY A 17 6.94 8.71 13.73
C GLY A 17 8.28 8.86 14.46
N ASP A 18 8.83 7.76 14.98
CA ASP A 18 10.16 7.67 15.61
C ASP A 18 11.30 7.44 14.58
N GLY A 19 10.97 7.40 13.28
CA GLY A 19 11.92 7.12 12.21
C GLY A 19 12.18 5.63 11.96
N ASN A 20 11.65 4.74 12.80
CA ASN A 20 11.83 3.30 12.62
C ASN A 20 10.99 2.79 11.44
N GLN A 21 11.57 1.87 10.67
CA GLN A 21 10.87 1.21 9.58
C GLN A 21 10.34 -0.16 10.01
N VAL A 22 9.13 -0.48 9.58
CA VAL A 22 8.53 -1.80 9.72
C VAL A 22 8.19 -2.32 8.35
N THR A 23 8.64 -3.55 8.08
CA THR A 23 8.31 -4.27 6.86
C THR A 23 7.20 -5.26 7.14
N LYS A 24 6.17 -5.27 6.31
CA LYS A 24 5.04 -6.20 6.39
C LYS A 24 4.76 -6.79 5.02
N ASP A 25 4.25 -8.00 4.99
CA ASP A 25 3.77 -8.61 3.74
C ASP A 25 2.64 -7.75 3.14
N TYR A 26 2.68 -7.57 1.82
CA TYR A 26 1.70 -6.75 1.09
C TYR A 26 0.27 -7.27 1.24
N ASN A 27 0.07 -8.59 1.16
CA ASN A 27 -1.26 -9.19 1.32
C ASN A 27 -1.76 -9.05 2.75
N ALA A 28 -0.89 -9.20 3.75
CA ALA A 28 -1.24 -8.97 5.14
C ALA A 28 -1.70 -7.52 5.39
N VAL A 29 -1.04 -6.54 4.77
CA VAL A 29 -1.43 -5.13 4.87
C VAL A 29 -2.77 -4.86 4.19
N LEU A 30 -2.99 -5.38 2.99
CA LEU A 30 -4.28 -5.26 2.30
C LEU A 30 -5.42 -5.90 3.09
N ASN A 31 -5.20 -7.09 3.66
CA ASN A 31 -6.18 -7.74 4.52
C ASN A 31 -6.51 -6.89 5.77
N GLY A 32 -5.51 -6.25 6.36
CA GLY A 32 -5.70 -5.29 7.44
C GLY A 32 -6.59 -4.10 7.03
N TYR A 33 -6.35 -3.51 5.86
CA TYR A 33 -7.21 -2.45 5.34
C TYR A 33 -8.60 -2.93 4.98
N ASN A 34 -8.76 -4.14 4.45
CA ASN A 34 -10.07 -4.72 4.19
C ASN A 34 -10.86 -4.96 5.48
N GLY A 35 -10.19 -5.39 6.55
CA GLY A 35 -10.78 -5.49 7.89
C GLY A 35 -11.22 -4.12 8.43
N LEU A 36 -10.40 -3.08 8.22
CA LEU A 36 -10.72 -1.70 8.62
C LEU A 36 -11.91 -1.14 7.81
N TYR A 37 -11.97 -1.41 6.51
CA TYR A 37 -13.04 -0.99 5.62
C TYR A 37 -14.39 -1.64 5.98
N ASN A 38 -14.37 -2.92 6.37
CA ASN A 38 -15.59 -3.63 6.75
C ASN A 38 -15.96 -3.46 8.22
N ASN A 39 -15.20 -2.68 9.00
CA ASN A 39 -15.45 -2.50 10.43
C ASN A 39 -16.64 -1.54 10.65
N PRO A 40 -17.81 -2.01 11.12
CA PRO A 40 -18.97 -1.15 11.35
C PRO A 40 -18.79 -0.20 12.54
N GLN A 41 -17.82 -0.46 13.42
CA GLN A 41 -17.55 0.39 14.60
C GLN A 41 -16.72 1.64 14.26
N GLN A 42 -16.05 1.66 13.11
CA GLN A 42 -15.20 2.78 12.69
C GLN A 42 -15.50 3.18 11.23
N PRO A 43 -16.75 3.60 10.93
CA PRO A 43 -17.17 3.91 9.57
C PRO A 43 -16.39 5.07 8.95
N GLN A 44 -15.92 6.04 9.76
CA GLN A 44 -15.07 7.14 9.28
C GLN A 44 -13.71 6.67 8.75
N GLN A 45 -13.28 5.43 9.05
CA GLN A 45 -12.01 4.88 8.55
C GLN A 45 -12.15 4.16 7.22
N LYS A 46 -13.37 4.01 6.67
CA LYS A 46 -13.60 3.37 5.38
C LYS A 46 -12.86 4.07 4.26
N ASP A 47 -13.04 5.38 4.15
CA ASP A 47 -12.41 6.19 3.10
C ASP A 47 -10.89 6.16 3.24
N TYR A 48 -10.40 6.21 4.47
CA TYR A 48 -8.97 6.07 4.76
C TYR A 48 -8.43 4.70 4.32
N ALA A 49 -9.10 3.61 4.72
CA ALA A 49 -8.69 2.26 4.39
C ALA A 49 -8.68 2.02 2.87
N GLN A 50 -9.73 2.48 2.19
CA GLN A 50 -9.86 2.40 0.75
C GLN A 50 -8.77 3.20 0.04
N ALA A 51 -8.52 4.45 0.46
CA ALA A 51 -7.48 5.28 -0.12
C ALA A 51 -6.08 4.67 0.04
N GLN A 52 -5.77 4.13 1.22
CA GLN A 52 -4.49 3.48 1.48
C GLN A 52 -4.32 2.19 0.67
N ALA A 53 -5.34 1.32 0.66
CA ALA A 53 -5.32 0.09 -0.13
C ALA A 53 -5.15 0.37 -1.63
N HIS A 54 -5.88 1.35 -2.18
CA HIS A 54 -5.73 1.76 -3.58
C HIS A 54 -4.33 2.31 -3.88
N GLN A 55 -3.77 3.13 -3.00
CA GLN A 55 -2.43 3.69 -3.19
C GLN A 55 -1.36 2.60 -3.20
N LEU A 56 -1.42 1.65 -2.28
CA LEU A 56 -0.51 0.51 -2.24
C LEU A 56 -0.70 -0.39 -3.48
N GLY A 57 -1.94 -0.62 -3.90
CA GLY A 57 -2.28 -1.28 -5.16
C GLY A 57 -1.57 -0.66 -6.36
N GLN A 58 -1.68 0.65 -6.53
CA GLN A 58 -1.00 1.36 -7.62
C GLN A 58 0.52 1.20 -7.56
N GLN A 59 1.13 1.23 -6.38
CA GLN A 59 2.57 1.04 -6.22
C GLN A 59 3.01 -0.39 -6.52
N TYR A 60 2.25 -1.38 -6.07
CA TYR A 60 2.50 -2.79 -6.37
C TYR A 60 2.38 -3.03 -7.88
N HIS A 61 1.28 -2.57 -8.50
CA HIS A 61 1.14 -2.65 -9.95
C HIS A 61 2.26 -1.91 -10.68
N ALA A 62 2.69 -0.72 -10.25
CA ALA A 62 3.78 0.01 -10.90
C ALA A 62 5.13 -0.74 -10.81
N GLN A 63 5.43 -1.40 -9.68
CA GLN A 63 6.65 -2.19 -9.53
C GLN A 63 6.62 -3.48 -10.36
N HIS A 64 5.47 -4.14 -10.46
CA HIS A 64 5.32 -5.40 -11.17
C HIS A 64 4.98 -5.23 -12.67
N GLN A 65 4.44 -4.08 -13.08
CA GLN A 65 4.24 -3.69 -14.49
C GLN A 65 5.46 -2.99 -15.09
N GLY A 66 6.40 -2.52 -14.25
CA GLY A 66 7.67 -1.93 -14.68
C GLY A 66 8.59 -2.88 -15.45
N SER A 67 8.27 -4.17 -15.55
CA SER A 67 8.97 -5.09 -16.46
C SER A 67 8.50 -5.01 -17.93
N ASN A 68 7.42 -4.29 -18.24
CA ASN A 68 6.91 -4.17 -19.62
C ASN A 68 7.01 -2.77 -20.25
N SER A 69 7.65 -1.79 -19.59
CA SER A 69 7.87 -0.45 -20.16
C SER A 69 9.27 -0.22 -20.73
N ALA A 70 9.97 -1.30 -21.12
CA ALA A 70 11.23 -1.24 -21.88
C ALA A 70 11.09 -1.64 -23.36
N GLN A 71 9.89 -1.63 -23.95
CA GLN A 71 9.69 -1.93 -25.37
C GLN A 71 8.76 -0.91 -26.01
N GLY A 72 9.31 0.26 -26.36
CA GLY A 72 8.51 1.29 -27.04
C GLY A 72 9.25 2.58 -27.37
N LYS A 73 10.55 2.55 -27.65
CA LYS A 73 11.26 3.64 -28.36
C LYS A 73 12.45 3.06 -29.14
N ARG A 74 12.19 2.58 -30.34
CA ARG A 74 13.14 2.63 -31.47
C ARG A 74 12.35 2.93 -32.72
#